data_AF-A0AAD7HN04-F1
#
_entry.id   AF-A0AAD7HN04-F1
#
_cell.length_a   1.000
_cell.length_b   1.000
_cell.length_c   1.000
_cell.angle_alpha   90.00
_cell.angle_beta   90.00
_cell.angle_gamma   90.00
#
_symmetry.space_group_name_H-M   'P 1'
#
loop_
_entity.id
_entity.type
_entity.pdbx_description
1 polymer ?
#
loop_
_entity_poly.entity_id
_entity_poly.type
_entity_poly.pdbx_seq_one_letter_code
_entity_poly.pdbx_strand_id
1 'polypeptide(L)'
;TVGAMAEWVKKGKVKFLGLSEISAATLRRAHAVHPIATVQVEYSPFTLDIEYPKINLLNTCCKLGVAVVTYSPLGCGLLTGRFRSPTDFPENDFRRMVPRYSAENIPKILGIGAVLEKVGTKSNNALSGQVALAWLLAQGDDIIPIPGTTQLKYLEQNLKAVELTL
;
A
#
# COMPACT_ATOMS: atom_id res chain seq x y z
N THR A 1 -8.55 -21.00 10.10
CA THR A 1 -9.40 -20.67 8.92
C THR A 1 -10.48 -19.69 9.34
N VAL A 2 -11.18 -19.06 8.39
CA VAL A 2 -12.18 -18.00 8.68
C VAL A 2 -13.30 -18.48 9.60
N GLY A 3 -13.76 -19.74 9.46
CA GLY A 3 -14.77 -20.30 10.37
C GLY A 3 -14.33 -20.31 11.83
N ALA A 4 -13.08 -20.69 12.11
CA ALA A 4 -12.54 -20.62 13.47
C ALA A 4 -12.44 -19.18 13.97
N MET A 5 -12.04 -18.23 13.12
CA MET A 5 -11.98 -16.80 13.47
C MET A 5 -13.36 -16.22 13.78
N ALA A 6 -14.39 -16.63 13.05
CA ALA A 6 -15.78 -16.20 13.28
C ALA A 6 -16.29 -16.59 14.69
N GLU A 7 -15.83 -17.70 15.25
CA GLU A 7 -16.16 -18.07 16.65
C GLU A 7 -15.59 -17.07 17.67
N TRP A 8 -14.45 -16.45 17.38
CA TRP A 8 -13.89 -15.39 18.24
C TRP A 8 -14.69 -14.09 18.16
N VAL A 9 -15.27 -13.79 16.99
CA VAL A 9 -16.22 -12.69 16.83
C VAL A 9 -17.48 -12.96 17.65
N LYS A 10 -18.06 -14.16 17.54
CA LYS A 10 -19.25 -14.56 18.33
C LYS A 10 -19.01 -14.51 19.84
N LYS A 11 -17.81 -14.87 20.29
CA LYS A 11 -17.39 -14.78 21.70
C LYS A 11 -17.06 -13.34 22.15
N GLY A 12 -17.20 -12.35 21.27
CA GLY A 12 -16.90 -10.94 21.56
C GLY A 12 -15.41 -10.66 21.80
N LYS A 13 -14.50 -11.53 21.34
CA LYS A 13 -13.06 -11.38 21.55
C LYS A 13 -12.39 -10.49 20.50
N VAL A 14 -12.98 -10.41 19.32
CA VAL A 14 -12.58 -9.51 18.24
C VAL A 14 -13.82 -8.92 17.59
N LYS A 15 -13.71 -7.70 17.06
CA LYS A 15 -14.84 -7.00 16.42
C LYS A 15 -14.99 -7.32 14.93
N PHE A 16 -13.86 -7.45 14.24
CA PHE A 16 -13.81 -7.57 12.78
C PHE A 16 -12.73 -8.57 12.37
N LEU A 17 -12.90 -9.17 11.19
CA LEU A 17 -11.91 -10.05 10.58
C LEU A 17 -11.27 -9.36 9.37
N GLY A 18 -9.94 -9.40 9.30
CA GLY A 18 -9.16 -9.03 8.12
C GLY A 18 -8.35 -10.22 7.62
N LEU A 19 -7.99 -10.20 6.34
CA LEU A 19 -7.10 -11.18 5.72
C LEU A 19 -5.93 -10.46 5.04
N SER A 20 -4.86 -11.18 4.73
CA SER A 20 -3.67 -10.60 4.10
C SER A 20 -3.18 -11.50 2.98
N GLU A 21 -2.72 -10.92 1.87
CA GLU A 21 -2.10 -11.64 0.76
C GLU A 21 -2.93 -12.80 0.20
N ILE A 22 -4.23 -12.54 -0.02
CA ILE A 22 -5.17 -13.54 -0.56
C ILE A 22 -5.60 -13.22 -1.98
N SER A 23 -5.95 -14.26 -2.74
CA SER A 23 -6.57 -14.10 -4.05
C SER A 23 -8.04 -13.67 -3.94
N ALA A 24 -8.56 -13.05 -5.02
CA ALA A 24 -9.98 -12.70 -5.13
C ALA A 24 -10.91 -13.91 -4.91
N ALA A 25 -10.53 -15.10 -5.41
CA ALA A 25 -11.29 -16.33 -5.20
C ALA A 25 -11.34 -16.73 -3.71
N THR A 26 -10.23 -16.57 -3.00
CA THR A 26 -10.15 -16.85 -1.57
C THR A 26 -10.96 -15.84 -0.77
N LEU A 27 -10.92 -14.56 -1.14
CA LEU A 27 -11.74 -13.52 -0.53
C LEU A 27 -13.24 -13.84 -0.63
N ARG A 28 -13.74 -14.24 -1.80
CA ARG A 28 -15.16 -14.63 -1.96
C ARG A 28 -15.56 -15.79 -1.05
N ARG A 29 -14.74 -16.84 -0.98
CA ARG A 29 -15.01 -17.99 -0.11
C ARG A 29 -14.97 -17.62 1.37
N ALA A 30 -14.01 -16.79 1.77
CA ALA A 30 -13.88 -16.29 3.12
C ALA A 30 -15.10 -15.45 3.53
N HIS A 31 -15.46 -14.48 2.69
CA HIS A 31 -16.56 -13.55 2.94
C HIS A 31 -17.92 -14.27 3.00
N ALA A 32 -18.11 -15.37 2.26
CA ALA A 32 -19.29 -16.22 2.36
C ALA A 32 -19.41 -16.98 3.70
N VAL A 33 -18.30 -17.21 4.40
CA VAL A 33 -18.29 -17.85 5.73
C VAL A 33 -18.54 -16.82 6.84
N HIS A 34 -17.88 -15.66 6.75
CA HIS A 34 -18.07 -14.54 7.66
C HIS A 34 -17.64 -13.24 6.96
N PRO A 35 -18.36 -12.12 7.13
CA PRO A 35 -17.98 -10.84 6.53
C PRO A 35 -16.52 -10.47 6.86
N ILE A 36 -15.73 -10.26 5.81
CA ILE A 36 -14.35 -9.79 5.93
C ILE A 36 -14.40 -8.26 5.84
N ALA A 37 -13.84 -7.58 6.83
CA ALA A 37 -13.81 -6.12 6.87
C ALA A 37 -12.67 -5.54 6.02
N THR A 38 -11.50 -6.20 6.03
CA THR A 38 -10.31 -5.69 5.35
C THR A 38 -9.51 -6.79 4.65
N VAL A 39 -8.85 -6.41 3.56
CA VAL A 39 -7.72 -7.15 3.00
C VAL A 39 -6.48 -6.28 3.04
N GLN A 40 -5.40 -6.80 3.60
CA GLN A 40 -4.09 -6.16 3.58
C GLN A 40 -3.24 -6.70 2.42
N VAL A 41 -2.71 -5.82 1.57
CA VAL A 41 -1.96 -6.18 0.36
C VAL A 41 -1.01 -5.06 -0.04
N GLU A 42 0.02 -5.37 -0.83
CA GLU A 42 0.91 -4.35 -1.39
C GLU A 42 0.16 -3.50 -2.43
N TYR A 43 0.14 -2.19 -2.26
CA TYR A 43 -0.45 -1.28 -3.25
C TYR A 43 0.18 0.12 -3.16
N SER A 44 0.65 0.63 -4.29
CA SER A 44 1.27 1.95 -4.44
C SER A 44 1.38 2.31 -5.93
N PRO A 45 1.75 3.55 -6.31
CA PRO A 45 2.10 3.88 -7.70
C PRO A 45 3.18 2.97 -8.33
N PHE A 46 3.93 2.23 -7.51
CA PHE A 46 4.94 1.26 -7.94
C PHE A 46 4.42 -0.19 -8.01
N THR A 47 3.30 -0.50 -7.37
CA THR A 47 2.73 -1.87 -7.27
C THR A 47 1.24 -1.79 -7.57
N LEU A 48 0.82 -2.15 -8.79
CA LEU A 48 -0.57 -2.06 -9.25
C LEU A 48 -1.21 -3.44 -9.48
N ASP A 49 -0.55 -4.52 -9.05
CA ASP A 49 -0.93 -5.90 -9.37
C ASP A 49 -2.39 -6.24 -9.03
N ILE A 50 -2.91 -5.68 -7.94
CA ILE A 50 -4.27 -5.92 -7.46
C ILE A 50 -5.36 -5.39 -8.40
N GLU A 51 -5.01 -4.45 -9.28
CA GLU A 51 -5.88 -3.88 -10.30
C GLU A 51 -5.99 -4.77 -11.54
N TYR A 52 -4.98 -5.59 -11.83
CA TYR A 52 -4.93 -6.34 -13.07
C TYR A 52 -6.10 -7.32 -13.20
N PRO A 53 -6.74 -7.45 -14.38
CA PRO A 53 -7.92 -8.32 -14.57
C PRO A 53 -7.71 -9.78 -14.16
N LYS A 54 -6.48 -10.29 -14.25
CA LYS A 54 -6.12 -11.65 -13.83
C LYS A 54 -6.12 -11.84 -12.29
N ILE A 55 -5.80 -10.78 -11.54
CA ILE A 55 -5.77 -10.78 -10.06
C ILE A 55 -7.12 -10.32 -9.52
N ASN A 56 -7.61 -9.19 -10.04
CA ASN A 56 -8.94 -8.63 -9.83
C ASN A 56 -9.32 -8.48 -8.34
N LEU A 57 -8.32 -8.25 -7.48
CA LEU A 57 -8.52 -8.18 -6.03
C LEU A 57 -9.19 -6.87 -5.65
N LEU A 58 -8.72 -5.73 -6.18
CA LEU A 58 -9.25 -4.41 -5.86
C LEU A 58 -10.76 -4.31 -6.17
N ASN A 59 -11.15 -4.68 -7.38
CA ASN A 59 -12.56 -4.71 -7.80
C ASN A 59 -13.39 -5.74 -7.01
N THR A 60 -12.78 -6.84 -6.56
CA THR A 60 -13.48 -7.81 -5.69
C THR A 60 -13.72 -7.24 -4.30
N CYS A 61 -12.75 -6.53 -3.73
CA CYS A 61 -12.90 -5.82 -2.47
C CYS A 61 -14.03 -4.79 -2.55
N CYS A 62 -14.01 -3.94 -3.58
CA CYS A 62 -15.07 -2.95 -3.85
C CYS A 62 -16.47 -3.60 -3.92
N LYS A 63 -16.65 -4.66 -4.71
CA LYS A 63 -17.95 -5.35 -4.85
C LYS A 63 -18.47 -5.99 -3.56
N LEU A 64 -17.59 -6.33 -2.62
CA LEU A 64 -17.93 -6.96 -1.35
C LEU A 64 -17.97 -5.97 -0.19
N GLY A 65 -17.72 -4.68 -0.41
CA GLY A 65 -17.61 -3.68 0.66
C GLY A 65 -16.46 -3.96 1.62
N VAL A 66 -15.33 -4.44 1.11
CA VAL A 66 -14.13 -4.78 1.88
C VAL A 66 -13.09 -3.68 1.69
N ALA A 67 -12.60 -3.09 2.78
CA ALA A 67 -11.56 -2.08 2.70
C ALA A 67 -10.19 -2.71 2.37
N VAL A 68 -9.36 -1.95 1.65
CA VAL A 68 -8.01 -2.37 1.26
C VAL A 68 -6.99 -1.61 2.09
N VAL A 69 -6.30 -2.33 2.98
CA VAL A 69 -5.21 -1.78 3.79
C VAL A 69 -3.89 -1.96 3.03
N THR A 70 -3.22 -0.87 2.67
CA THR A 70 -2.09 -0.94 1.74
C THR A 70 -0.76 -0.89 2.49
N TYR A 71 -0.01 -2.00 2.47
CA TYR A 71 1.37 -2.00 2.97
C TYR A 71 2.35 -1.58 1.89
N SER A 72 3.55 -1.17 2.34
CA SER A 72 4.58 -0.57 1.49
C SER A 72 4.07 0.57 0.59
N PRO A 73 3.22 1.49 1.08
CA PRO A 73 2.61 2.52 0.24
C PRO A 73 3.63 3.50 -0.37
N LEU A 74 4.86 3.54 0.19
CA LEU A 74 5.98 4.35 -0.28
C LEU A 74 7.04 3.54 -1.06
N GLY A 75 6.72 2.32 -1.48
CA GLY A 75 7.62 1.45 -2.24
C GLY A 75 8.94 1.16 -1.49
N CYS A 76 8.85 0.83 -0.20
CA CYS A 76 10.01 0.67 0.69
C CYS A 76 10.95 1.90 0.68
N GLY A 77 10.39 3.10 0.56
CA GLY A 77 11.12 4.37 0.54
C GLY A 77 11.64 4.80 -0.84
N LEU A 78 11.40 4.02 -1.90
CA LEU A 78 11.81 4.39 -3.26
C LEU A 78 10.96 5.54 -3.83
N LEU A 79 9.71 5.68 -3.39
CA LEU A 79 8.83 6.76 -3.84
C LEU A 79 9.05 8.09 -3.12
N THR A 80 9.96 8.16 -2.14
CA THR A 80 10.21 9.38 -1.36
C THR A 80 11.34 10.24 -1.89
N GLY A 81 12.05 9.79 -2.93
CA GLY A 81 13.26 10.45 -3.44
C GLY A 81 14.51 10.26 -2.58
N ARG A 82 14.42 9.50 -1.47
CA ARG A 82 15.56 9.22 -0.57
C ARG A 82 16.68 8.45 -1.27
N PHE A 83 16.33 7.51 -2.13
CA PHE A 83 17.28 6.69 -2.88
C PHE A 83 17.29 7.15 -4.33
N ARG A 84 18.47 7.30 -4.92
CA ARG A 84 18.73 7.73 -6.30
C ARG A 84 19.55 6.69 -7.08
N SER A 85 20.10 5.70 -6.38
CA SER A 85 20.86 4.60 -6.98
C SER A 85 20.79 3.31 -6.14
N PRO A 86 21.08 2.14 -6.71
CA PRO A 86 21.21 0.90 -5.94
C PRO A 86 22.32 0.97 -4.86
N THR A 87 23.33 1.83 -5.08
CA THR A 87 24.43 2.01 -4.13
C THR A 87 24.03 2.79 -2.88
N ASP A 88 22.90 3.51 -2.91
CA ASP A 88 22.40 4.27 -1.75
C ASP A 88 21.77 3.37 -0.67
N PHE A 89 21.54 2.10 -0.98
CA PHE A 89 21.07 1.14 0.02
C PHE A 89 22.18 0.81 1.04
N PRO A 90 21.87 0.68 2.33
CA PRO A 90 22.81 0.11 3.29
C PRO A 90 23.34 -1.27 2.85
N GLU A 91 24.55 -1.65 3.29
CA GLU A 91 25.17 -2.93 2.89
C GLU A 91 24.29 -4.14 3.24
N ASN A 92 23.68 -4.13 4.42
CA ASN A 92 22.82 -5.21 4.93
C ASN A 92 21.33 -5.03 4.55
N ASP A 93 21.01 -4.19 3.57
CA ASP A 93 19.64 -3.93 3.17
C ASP A 93 19.08 -5.04 2.30
N PHE A 94 17.91 -5.59 2.68
CA PHE A 94 17.26 -6.69 1.96
C PHE A 94 16.99 -6.35 0.49
N ARG A 95 16.81 -5.06 0.14
CA ARG A 95 16.52 -4.63 -1.24
C ARG A 95 17.65 -4.98 -2.20
N ARG A 96 18.89 -5.13 -1.72
CA ARG A 96 20.02 -5.60 -2.54
C ARG A 96 19.86 -7.04 -3.03
N MET A 97 19.01 -7.85 -2.37
CA MET A 97 18.79 -9.26 -2.67
C MET A 97 17.48 -9.55 -3.41
N VAL A 98 16.59 -8.55 -3.56
CA VAL A 98 15.28 -8.74 -4.19
C VAL A 98 15.39 -8.38 -5.68
N PRO A 99 15.07 -9.31 -6.61
CA PRO A 99 15.20 -9.07 -8.06
C PRO A 99 14.46 -7.84 -8.57
N ARG A 100 13.35 -7.50 -7.91
CA ARG A 100 12.54 -6.30 -8.21
C ARG A 100 13.33 -4.99 -8.06
N TYR A 101 14.37 -4.95 -7.22
CA TYR A 101 15.24 -3.79 -7.02
C TYR A 101 16.63 -3.97 -7.63
N SER A 102 16.76 -4.80 -8.66
CA SER A 102 18.01 -4.97 -9.41
C SER A 102 18.49 -3.64 -10.02
N ALA A 103 19.78 -3.58 -10.37
CA ALA A 103 20.36 -2.43 -11.05
C ALA A 103 19.65 -2.08 -12.37
N GLU A 104 19.06 -3.08 -13.04
CA GLU A 104 18.27 -2.89 -14.26
C GLU A 104 16.91 -2.23 -13.98
N ASN A 105 16.26 -2.61 -12.86
CA ASN A 105 14.90 -2.18 -12.55
C ASN A 105 14.86 -0.82 -11.83
N ILE A 106 15.82 -0.54 -10.95
CA ILE A 106 15.84 0.68 -10.14
C ILE A 106 15.65 1.97 -10.94
N PRO A 107 16.32 2.20 -12.08
CA PRO A 107 16.11 3.41 -12.87
C PRO A 107 14.63 3.64 -13.25
N LYS A 108 13.88 2.58 -13.56
CA LYS A 108 12.45 2.66 -13.88
C LYS A 108 11.62 3.04 -12.65
N ILE A 109 11.96 2.48 -11.49
CA ILE A 109 11.28 2.76 -10.21
C ILE A 109 11.52 4.21 -9.79
N LEU A 110 12.75 4.69 -9.91
CA LEU A 110 13.11 6.08 -9.61
C LEU A 110 12.42 7.06 -10.55
N GLY A 111 12.15 6.64 -11.80
CA GLY A 111 11.31 7.40 -12.73
C GLY A 111 9.91 7.69 -12.18
N ILE A 112 9.30 6.75 -11.45
CA ILE A 112 8.01 6.95 -10.77
C ILE A 112 8.16 8.02 -9.67
N GLY A 113 9.20 7.92 -8.84
CA GLY A 113 9.50 8.92 -7.81
C GLY A 113 9.69 10.33 -8.39
N ALA A 114 10.37 10.45 -9.52
CA ALA A 114 10.57 11.72 -10.20
C ALA A 114 9.26 12.32 -10.77
N VAL A 115 8.32 11.49 -11.21
CA VAL A 115 6.98 11.96 -11.60
C VAL A 115 6.22 12.49 -10.39
N LEU A 116 6.25 11.76 -9.27
CA LEU A 116 5.60 12.19 -8.02
C LEU A 116 6.21 13.49 -7.48
N GLU A 117 7.52 13.66 -7.59
CA GLU A 117 8.21 14.91 -7.23
C GLU A 117 7.70 16.09 -8.08
N LYS A 118 7.58 15.92 -9.40
CA LYS A 118 7.04 16.95 -10.31
C LYS A 118 5.60 17.32 -9.98
N VAL A 119 4.77 16.35 -9.60
CA VAL A 119 3.39 16.61 -9.12
C VAL A 119 3.45 17.40 -7.82
N GLY A 120 4.27 16.97 -6.87
CA GLY A 120 4.43 17.62 -5.57
C GLY A 120 4.88 19.08 -5.67
N THR A 121 5.83 19.39 -6.56
CA THR A 121 6.26 20.78 -6.83
C THR A 121 5.09 21.67 -7.24
N LYS A 122 4.13 21.15 -8.02
CA LYS A 122 2.94 21.89 -8.45
C LYS A 122 1.85 21.94 -7.38
N SER A 123 1.80 20.94 -6.50
CA SER A 123 0.84 20.81 -5.41
C SER A 123 1.43 21.32 -4.09
N ASN A 124 1.60 22.64 -3.98
CA ASN A 124 2.09 23.32 -2.76
C ASN A 124 3.47 22.84 -2.27
N ASN A 125 4.37 22.47 -3.19
CA ASN A 125 5.67 21.90 -2.86
C ASN A 125 5.59 20.65 -1.95
N ALA A 126 4.54 19.84 -2.12
CA ALA A 126 4.41 18.57 -1.45
C ALA A 126 5.58 17.64 -1.77
N LEU A 127 5.98 16.83 -0.80
CA LEU A 127 7.01 15.82 -0.99
C LEU A 127 6.45 14.63 -1.78
N SER A 128 7.28 13.98 -2.59
CA SER A 128 6.88 12.82 -3.41
C SER A 128 6.19 11.71 -2.61
N GLY A 129 6.65 11.44 -1.38
CA GLY A 129 5.98 10.49 -0.49
C GLY A 129 4.57 10.93 -0.06
N GLN A 130 4.32 12.23 0.11
CA GLN A 130 2.99 12.76 0.41
C GLN A 130 2.07 12.62 -0.80
N VAL A 131 2.58 12.89 -2.01
CA VAL A 131 1.83 12.68 -3.25
C VAL A 131 1.48 11.20 -3.45
N ALA A 132 2.40 10.28 -3.16
CA ALA A 132 2.11 8.84 -3.25
C ALA A 132 0.98 8.42 -2.30
N LEU A 133 0.97 8.94 -1.07
CA LEU A 133 -0.08 8.66 -0.09
C LEU A 133 -1.41 9.31 -0.47
N ALA A 134 -1.38 10.57 -0.93
CA ALA A 134 -2.58 11.26 -1.42
C ALA A 134 -3.18 10.57 -2.65
N TRP A 135 -2.35 10.04 -3.55
CA TRP A 135 -2.81 9.26 -4.69
C TRP A 135 -3.53 7.98 -4.25
N LEU A 136 -3.01 7.29 -3.23
CA LEU A 136 -3.66 6.10 -2.65
C LEU A 136 -5.02 6.44 -2.03
N LEU A 137 -5.08 7.53 -1.26
CA LEU A 137 -6.34 8.01 -0.66
C LEU A 137 -7.37 8.40 -1.73
N ALA A 138 -6.91 8.94 -2.86
CA ALA A 138 -7.78 9.29 -3.99
C ALA A 138 -8.33 8.08 -4.75
N GLN A 139 -7.86 6.85 -4.49
CA GLN A 139 -8.41 5.64 -5.13
C GLN A 139 -9.78 5.24 -4.56
N GLY A 140 -10.16 5.74 -3.39
CA GLY A 140 -11.49 5.55 -2.79
C GLY A 140 -11.45 5.58 -1.26
N ASP A 141 -12.60 5.84 -0.64
CA ASP A 141 -12.75 5.97 0.82
C ASP A 141 -12.37 4.69 1.59
N ASP A 142 -12.40 3.55 0.91
CA ASP A 142 -12.08 2.22 1.44
C ASP A 142 -10.58 1.84 1.28
N ILE A 143 -9.73 2.77 0.83
CA ILE A 143 -8.29 2.55 0.65
C ILE A 143 -7.52 3.19 1.80
N ILE A 144 -6.86 2.36 2.62
CA ILE A 144 -6.24 2.77 3.88
C ILE A 144 -4.73 2.51 3.83
N PRO A 145 -3.91 3.51 3.46
CA PRO A 145 -2.46 3.34 3.49
C PRO A 145 -1.90 3.30 4.90
N ILE A 146 -0.96 2.38 5.14
CA ILE A 146 -0.25 2.23 6.43
C ILE A 146 1.25 2.53 6.29
N PRO A 147 1.65 3.81 6.10
CA PRO A 147 3.06 4.16 5.98
C PRO A 147 3.80 3.96 7.32
N GLY A 148 4.82 3.10 7.31
CA GLY A 148 5.65 2.83 8.49
C GLY A 148 6.65 3.94 8.79
N THR A 149 6.91 4.19 10.07
CA THR A 149 7.98 5.08 10.55
C THR A 149 8.34 4.76 12.00
N THR A 150 9.59 5.03 12.39
CA THR A 150 10.06 5.01 13.79
C THR A 150 10.40 6.40 14.33
N GLN A 151 10.24 7.46 13.53
CA GLN A 151 10.59 8.84 13.89
C GLN A 151 9.38 9.75 13.74
N LEU A 152 9.15 10.61 14.75
CA LEU A 152 8.03 11.55 14.80
C LEU A 152 7.96 12.46 13.57
N LYS A 153 9.11 13.01 13.15
CA LYS A 153 9.19 13.89 11.96
C LYS A 153 8.59 13.27 10.69
N TYR A 154 8.75 11.95 10.50
CA TYR A 154 8.22 11.26 9.33
C TYR A 154 6.73 10.93 9.50
N LEU A 155 6.26 10.74 10.74
CA LEU A 155 4.82 10.64 11.02
C LEU A 155 4.14 11.95 10.62
N GLU A 156 4.65 13.09 11.12
CA GLU A 156 4.14 14.43 10.79
C GLU A 156 4.19 14.69 9.28
N GLN A 157 5.29 14.29 8.62
CA GLN A 157 5.42 14.38 7.18
C GLN A 157 4.36 13.55 6.43
N ASN A 158 4.10 12.32 6.86
CA ASN A 158 3.12 11.43 6.23
C ASN A 158 1.69 11.95 6.43
N LEU A 159 1.37 12.49 7.61
CA LEU A 159 0.03 13.01 7.93
C LEU A 159 -0.39 14.13 6.98
N LYS A 160 0.53 15.01 6.58
CA LYS A 160 0.25 16.09 5.61
C LYS A 160 -0.25 15.61 4.25
N ALA A 161 -0.15 14.32 3.94
CA ALA A 161 -0.74 13.77 2.71
C ALA A 161 -2.26 13.92 2.67
N VAL A 162 -2.96 13.92 3.81
CA VAL A 162 -4.43 14.05 3.87
C VAL A 162 -4.92 15.47 3.53
N GLU A 163 -4.02 16.45 3.52
CA GLU A 163 -4.30 17.84 3.17
C GLU A 163 -4.17 18.09 1.67
N LEU A 164 -3.71 17.10 0.89
CA LEU A 164 -3.50 17.23 -0.54
C LEU A 164 -4.73 16.77 -1.32
N THR A 165 -5.20 17.65 -2.20
CA THR A 165 -6.12 17.32 -3.28
C THR A 165 -5.33 17.21 -4.57
N LEU A 166 -5.36 16.05 -5.22
CA LEU A 166 -4.68 15.77 -6.49
C LEU A 166 -5.62 15.91 -7.70
#